data_AF-A0A432H3C6-F1
#
_entry.id   AF-A0A432H3C6-F1
#
_cell.length_a   1.000
_cell.length_b   1.000
_cell.length_c   1.000
_cell.angle_alpha   90.00
_cell.angle_beta   90.00
_cell.angle_gamma   90.00
#
_symmetry.space_group_name_H-M   'P 1'
#
loop_
_entity.id
_entity.type
_entity.pdbx_description
1 polymer ?
#
loop_
_entity_poly.entity_id
_entity_poly.type
_entity_poly.pdbx_seq_one_letter_code
_entity_poly.pdbx_strand_id
1 'polypeptide(L)'
;MPLLLGLILLLNLCGCVAPQRAVVTSETIEDTLDVSSKVLPFIDKGARAKPHSSPSGRYSDKFPDTVLIDHQGKKHRFYSDLVKNRIVVIQFFYTTCTGI
;
A
#
# COMPACT_ATOMS: atom_id res chain seq x y z
N MET A 1 4.39 -7.09 -45.78
CA MET A 1 4.21 -8.12 -44.75
C MET A 1 5.52 -8.73 -44.25
N PRO A 2 6.49 -9.15 -45.09
CA PRO A 2 7.77 -9.69 -44.57
C PRO A 2 8.69 -8.62 -43.96
N LEU A 3 8.65 -7.38 -44.47
CA LEU A 3 9.41 -6.25 -43.90
C LEU A 3 8.98 -5.88 -42.48
N LEU A 4 7.68 -5.95 -42.19
CA LEU A 4 7.13 -5.60 -40.88
C LEU A 4 7.51 -6.64 -39.82
N LEU A 5 7.46 -7.93 -40.19
CA LEU A 5 7.92 -9.02 -39.33
C LEU A 5 9.42 -8.93 -39.05
N GLY A 6 10.21 -8.59 -40.08
CA GLY A 6 11.66 -8.38 -39.94
C GLY A 6 11.99 -7.22 -38.99
N LEU A 7 11.25 -6.10 -39.06
CA LEU A 7 11.42 -4.96 -38.16
C LEU A 7 11.09 -5.32 -36.71
N ILE A 8 10.01 -6.08 -36.48
CA ILE A 8 9.61 -6.53 -35.14
C ILE A 8 10.65 -7.50 -34.57
N LEU A 9 11.22 -8.40 -35.38
CA LEU A 9 12.27 -9.32 -34.92
C LEU A 9 13.55 -8.55 -34.51
N LEU A 10 13.96 -7.55 -35.31
CA LEU A 10 15.10 -6.68 -35.02
C LEU A 10 14.91 -5.89 -33.71
N LEU A 11 13.71 -5.38 -33.45
CA LEU A 11 13.40 -4.63 -32.22
C LEU A 11 13.43 -5.52 -30.97
N ASN A 12 13.06 -6.80 -31.08
CA ASN A 12 13.11 -7.75 -29.96
C ASN A 12 14.51 -8.35 -29.74
N LEU A 13 15.33 -8.47 -30.79
CA LEU A 13 16.73 -8.90 -30.70
C LEU A 13 17.65 -7.81 -30.15
N CYS A 14 17.30 -6.53 -30.33
CA CYS A 14 17.89 -5.41 -29.60
C CYS A 14 17.29 -5.30 -28.18
N GLY A 15 17.10 -6.44 -27.53
CA GLY A 15 16.85 -6.51 -26.10
C GLY A 15 18.11 -6.05 -25.39
N CYS A 16 18.21 -4.75 -25.13
CA CYS A 16 19.13 -4.21 -24.13
C CYS A 16 18.73 -4.81 -22.78
N VAL A 17 19.25 -5.99 -22.47
CA VAL A 17 19.37 -6.49 -21.11
C VAL A 17 20.30 -5.50 -20.42
N ALA A 18 19.72 -4.54 -19.72
CA ALA A 18 20.48 -3.61 -18.89
C ALA A 18 21.33 -4.43 -17.90
N PRO A 19 22.63 -4.12 -17.75
CA PRO A 19 23.48 -4.84 -16.82
C PRO A 19 22.96 -4.59 -15.40
N GLN A 20 22.76 -5.66 -14.63
CA GLN A 20 22.53 -5.55 -13.20
C GLN A 20 23.73 -4.83 -12.61
N ARG A 21 23.48 -3.61 -12.12
CA ARG A 21 24.46 -2.78 -11.43
C ARG A 21 25.03 -3.60 -10.27
N ALA A 22 26.36 -3.72 -10.27
CA ALA A 22 27.14 -4.51 -9.33
C ALA A 22 26.68 -4.33 -7.87
N VAL A 23 26.56 -5.46 -7.18
CA VAL A 23 26.48 -5.56 -5.72
C VAL A 23 27.77 -4.96 -5.14
N VAL A 24 27.68 -3.77 -4.55
CA VAL A 24 28.71 -3.24 -3.67
C VAL A 24 28.60 -4.01 -2.37
N THR A 25 29.57 -4.89 -2.14
CA THR A 25 29.84 -5.46 -0.82
C THR A 25 30.72 -4.48 -0.05
N SER A 26 30.47 -4.43 1.27
CA SER A 26 31.29 -3.76 2.28
C SER A 26 31.27 -2.24 2.30
N GLU A 27 30.35 -1.68 3.08
CA GLU A 27 30.75 -0.84 4.20
C GLU A 27 30.07 -1.36 5.46
N THR A 28 30.90 -1.76 6.42
CA THR A 28 30.54 -2.13 7.78
C THR A 28 29.90 -0.90 8.43
N ILE A 29 28.57 -0.80 8.39
CA ILE A 29 27.87 0.15 9.24
C ILE A 29 27.89 -0.47 10.63
N GLU A 30 28.79 0.07 11.45
CA GLU A 30 28.85 -0.17 12.88
C GLU A 30 27.46 0.08 13.47
N ASP A 31 26.85 -1.01 13.91
CA ASP A 31 25.64 -1.04 14.72
C ASP A 31 25.95 -0.41 16.09
N THR A 32 26.09 0.91 16.12
CA THR A 32 26.12 1.68 17.36
C THR A 32 24.76 2.34 17.50
N LEU A 33 23.76 1.52 17.83
CA LEU A 33 22.49 2.01 18.35
C LEU A 33 22.78 2.62 19.72
N ASP A 34 23.01 3.93 19.75
CA ASP A 34 22.93 4.71 20.99
C ASP A 34 21.46 4.73 21.44
N VAL A 35 21.04 3.64 22.07
CA VAL A 35 19.77 3.57 22.81
C VAL A 35 19.97 4.39 24.08
N SER A 36 19.94 5.71 23.90
CA SER A 36 19.76 6.68 24.96
C SER A 36 18.40 6.39 25.59
N SER A 37 18.44 5.53 26.60
CA SER A 37 17.31 4.97 27.33
C SER A 37 16.71 6.07 28.20
N LYS A 38 16.08 7.07 27.59
CA LYS A 38 15.08 7.87 28.29
C LYS A 38 13.91 6.93 28.51
N VAL A 39 13.77 6.46 29.74
CA VAL A 39 12.54 5.83 30.23
C VAL A 39 11.43 6.87 30.02
N LEU A 40 10.78 6.80 28.86
CA LEU A 40 9.50 7.44 28.70
C LEU A 40 8.59 6.70 29.69
N PRO A 41 7.98 7.40 30.66
CA PRO A 41 7.05 6.74 31.55
C PRO A 41 6.02 6.05 30.66
N PHE A 42 5.82 4.76 30.88
CA PHE A 42 4.76 4.01 30.23
C PHE A 42 3.44 4.58 30.76
N ILE A 43 3.02 5.71 30.17
CA ILE A 43 1.70 6.27 30.38
C ILE A 43 0.79 5.29 29.65
N ASP A 44 0.19 4.38 30.42
CA ASP A 44 -0.93 3.60 29.93
C ASP A 44 -2.02 4.58 29.47
N LYS A 45 -2.05 4.85 28.17
CA LYS A 45 -3.11 5.65 27.55
C LYS A 45 -4.49 4.98 27.74
N GLY A 46 -4.53 3.70 28.13
CA GLY A 46 -5.73 2.99 28.55
C GLY A 46 -6.35 3.56 29.83
N ALA A 47 -5.53 3.90 30.83
CA ALA A 47 -5.99 4.44 32.13
C ALA A 47 -6.65 5.83 32.07
N ARG A 48 -6.57 6.55 30.94
CA ARG A 48 -7.14 7.90 30.78
C ARG A 48 -7.97 8.08 29.51
N ALA A 49 -8.49 7.02 28.91
CA ALA A 49 -9.60 7.18 27.98
C ALA A 49 -10.86 7.44 28.82
N LYS A 50 -11.32 8.70 28.93
CA LYS A 50 -12.69 8.94 29.40
C LYS A 50 -13.62 8.24 28.40
N PRO A 51 -14.39 7.22 28.80
CA PRO A 51 -15.33 6.60 27.88
C PRO A 51 -16.25 7.69 27.34
N HIS A 52 -16.37 7.77 26.01
CA HIS A 52 -17.38 8.63 25.42
C HIS A 52 -18.73 8.21 26.00
N SER A 53 -19.45 9.16 26.61
CA SER A 53 -20.71 8.94 27.35
C SER A 53 -21.89 8.53 26.47
N SER A 54 -21.68 8.39 25.17
CA SER A 54 -22.61 7.81 24.22
C SER A 54 -21.81 6.83 23.37
N PRO A 55 -22.27 5.57 23.20
CA PRO A 55 -21.72 4.71 22.19
C PRO A 55 -22.00 5.36 20.84
N SER A 56 -21.05 6.14 20.34
CA SER A 56 -20.99 6.41 18.92
C SER A 56 -20.92 5.04 18.25
N GLY A 57 -21.71 4.84 17.19
CA GLY A 57 -21.64 3.61 16.40
C GLY A 57 -20.20 3.28 16.01
N ARG A 58 -19.99 2.06 15.47
CA ARG A 58 -18.65 1.66 15.05
C ARG A 58 -18.14 2.71 14.06
N TYR A 59 -16.86 3.06 14.11
CA TYR A 59 -16.31 4.03 13.15
C TYR A 59 -16.56 3.61 11.69
N SER A 60 -16.63 2.29 11.44
CA SER A 60 -17.02 1.71 10.16
C SER A 60 -18.41 2.14 9.67
N ASP A 61 -19.34 2.47 10.56
CA ASP A 61 -20.70 2.93 10.20
C ASP A 61 -20.69 4.29 9.50
N LYS A 62 -19.55 5.00 9.51
CA LYS A 62 -19.36 6.29 8.84
C LYS A 62 -18.85 6.16 7.40
N PHE A 63 -18.52 4.96 6.94
CA PHE A 63 -18.08 4.78 5.57
C PHE A 63 -19.23 5.07 4.58
N PRO A 64 -18.96 5.81 3.49
CA PRO A 64 -19.99 6.13 2.51
C PRO A 64 -20.39 4.87 1.73
N ASP A 65 -21.67 4.72 1.42
CA ASP A 65 -22.19 3.62 0.60
C ASP A 65 -22.13 3.96 -0.90
N THR A 66 -20.93 4.30 -1.39
CA THR A 66 -20.71 4.67 -2.79
C THR A 66 -20.68 3.44 -3.70
N VAL A 67 -21.10 3.58 -4.97
CA VAL A 67 -21.04 2.51 -5.95
C VAL A 67 -19.63 2.44 -6.55
N LEU A 68 -18.99 1.28 -6.44
CA LEU A 68 -17.70 0.95 -7.02
C LEU A 68 -17.86 -0.03 -8.18
N ILE A 69 -16.86 -0.07 -9.06
CA ILE A 69 -16.76 -1.02 -10.17
C ILE A 69 -15.53 -1.90 -9.90
N ASP A 70 -15.71 -3.22 -9.92
CA ASP A 70 -14.61 -4.15 -9.78
C ASP A 70 -13.85 -4.40 -11.09
N HIS A 71 -12.79 -5.21 -11.04
CA HIS A 71 -11.97 -5.57 -12.19
C HIS A 71 -12.73 -6.37 -13.27
N GLN A 72 -13.93 -6.86 -12.98
CA GLN A 72 -14.81 -7.57 -13.92
C GLN A 72 -15.90 -6.66 -14.50
N GLY A 73 -15.91 -5.38 -14.12
CA GLY A 73 -16.93 -4.41 -14.54
C GLY A 73 -18.22 -4.51 -13.74
N LYS A 74 -18.28 -5.30 -12.66
CA LYS A 74 -19.47 -5.43 -11.83
C LYS A 74 -19.56 -4.28 -10.82
N LYS A 75 -20.78 -3.76 -10.64
CA LYS A 75 -21.10 -2.71 -9.67
C LYS A 75 -21.35 -3.32 -8.28
N HIS A 76 -20.77 -2.70 -7.25
CA HIS A 76 -20.97 -3.05 -5.84
C HIS A 76 -21.12 -1.79 -5.01
N ARG A 77 -21.89 -1.85 -3.93
CA ARG A 77 -21.95 -0.77 -2.93
C ARG A 77 -20.86 -0.98 -1.89
N PHE A 78 -20.01 0.04 -1.71
CA PHE A 78 -18.81 -0.07 -0.89
C PHE A 78 -19.12 -0.52 0.55
N TYR A 79 -20.06 0.14 1.23
CA TYR A 79 -20.29 -0.15 2.63
C TYR A 79 -21.15 -1.40 2.81
N SER A 80 -22.34 -1.42 2.23
CA SER A 80 -23.36 -2.45 2.45
C SER A 80 -22.95 -3.83 1.93
N ASP A 81 -22.28 -3.92 0.78
CA ASP A 81 -21.92 -5.21 0.18
C ASP A 81 -20.55 -5.71 0.68
N LEU A 82 -19.56 -4.80 0.74
CA LEU A 82 -18.15 -5.17 0.91
C LEU A 82 -17.60 -5.00 2.34
N VAL A 83 -18.11 -4.06 3.14
CA VAL A 83 -17.49 -3.69 4.44
C VAL A 83 -18.35 -4.09 5.64
N LYS A 84 -19.66 -3.89 5.58
CA LYS A 84 -20.57 -4.07 6.72
C LYS A 84 -20.49 -5.49 7.26
N ASN A 85 -20.24 -5.61 8.56
CA ASN A 85 -20.13 -6.87 9.30
C ASN A 85 -19.02 -7.82 8.79
N ARG A 86 -18.00 -7.30 8.08
CA ARG A 86 -16.85 -8.06 7.60
C ARG A 86 -15.56 -7.46 8.17
N ILE A 87 -14.54 -8.30 8.32
CA ILE A 87 -13.17 -7.85 8.56
C ILE A 87 -12.52 -7.67 7.19
N VAL A 88 -12.07 -6.45 6.88
CA VAL A 88 -11.52 -6.08 5.58
C VAL A 88 -10.20 -5.33 5.72
N VAL A 89 -9.32 -5.51 4.75
CA VAL A 89 -8.11 -4.70 4.58
C VAL A 89 -8.27 -3.91 3.28
N ILE A 90 -8.10 -2.60 3.36
CA ILE A 90 -8.23 -1.70 2.20
C ILE A 90 -6.84 -1.22 1.83
N GLN A 91 -6.42 -1.53 0.60
CA GLN A 91 -5.17 -1.02 0.03
C GLN A 91 -5.51 0.10 -0.97
N PHE A 92 -4.95 1.28 -0.76
CA PHE A 92 -5.05 2.39 -1.69
C PHE A 92 -3.79 2.45 -2.55
N PHE A 93 -3.96 2.53 -3.86
CA PHE A 93 -2.88 2.69 -4.82
C PHE A 93 -3.30 3.67 -5.93
N TYR A 94 -2.31 4.28 -6.57
CA TYR A 94 -2.52 5.17 -7.70
C TYR A 94 -2.29 4.42 -9.00
N THR A 95 -3.05 4.75 -10.04
CA THR A 95 -2.86 4.19 -11.39
C THR A 95 -1.65 4.78 -12.11
N THR A 96 -1.19 5.95 -11.65
CA THR A 96 -0.03 6.66 -12.17
C THR A 96 0.81 7.17 -11.00
N CYS A 97 2.13 7.07 -11.14
CA CYS A 97 3.08 7.66 -10.21
C CYS A 97 3.71 8.86 -10.90
N THR A 98 3.50 10.07 -10.38
CA THR A 98 4.12 11.27 -10.97
C THR A 98 5.56 11.50 -10.50
N GLY A 99 6.01 10.78 -9.48
CA GLY A 99 7.27 11.10 -8.78
C GLY A 99 7.19 12.47 -8.11
N ILE A 100 8.01 12.68 -7.09
CA ILE A 100 8.47 14.03 -6.69
C ILE A 100 9.96 14.10 -6.94
#